data_AF-A0A059WMU2-F1
#
_entry.id   AF-A0A059WMU2-F1
#
_cell.length_a   1.000
_cell.length_b   1.000
_cell.length_c   1.000
_cell.angle_alpha   90.00
_cell.angle_beta   90.00
_cell.angle_gamma   90.00
#
_symmetry.space_group_name_H-M   'P 1'
#
loop_
_entity.id
_entity.type
_entity.pdbx_description
1 polymer ?
#
loop_
_entity_poly.entity_id
_entity_poly.type
_entity_poly.pdbx_seq_one_letter_code
_entity_poly.pdbx_strand_id
1 'polypeptide(L)'
;MASTNHAPINNDLPGLVLLPQTFEEDLPTIPKRGQTRLQKQFDSILKKIKSPVIQETVESVFVSLSRLCGILDMVEINTSEGGPLPVTVAAFSLVDDETKSLIRLIEKKLTKIKSIKGNLRHALDATSFVLRHELKRVFTQELVMLSKERRANQICADVMRAHGLLSNCFQQSILSLAQVFDPSVSSKLLFDGYRDRLEQSNVLIKELSAFCTLARQAEERRDAEASELLIRELKSFCNGSLHYLMYKDWEEFEDIAREVTSSSGSARHGFILHCFVAYLEALINQVRMRAVLNERSADGEEPKARGKKVMRCATR
;
A
#
# COMPACT_ATOMS: atom_id res chain seq x y z
N MET A 1 -53.75 -55.93 -0.56
CA MET A 1 -52.62 -56.53 -1.29
C MET A 1 -51.70 -55.39 -1.66
N ALA A 2 -50.81 -54.93 -0.78
CA ALA A 2 -49.50 -55.53 -0.45
C ALA A 2 -48.59 -55.65 -1.69
N SER A 3 -47.68 -54.69 -1.86
CA SER A 3 -46.23 -54.96 -1.77
C SER A 3 -45.42 -53.68 -1.93
N THR A 4 -44.78 -53.31 -0.83
CA THR A 4 -43.62 -52.44 -0.69
C THR A 4 -42.45 -52.92 -1.54
N ASN A 5 -41.71 -51.99 -2.14
CA ASN A 5 -40.30 -52.22 -2.48
C ASN A 5 -39.46 -51.01 -2.10
N HIS A 6 -38.62 -51.25 -1.09
CA HIS A 6 -37.52 -50.43 -0.65
C HIS A 6 -36.41 -50.41 -1.70
N ALA A 7 -35.82 -49.24 -1.94
CA ALA A 7 -34.48 -49.12 -2.50
C ALA A 7 -33.57 -48.40 -1.47
N PRO A 8 -32.30 -48.80 -1.33
CA PRO A 8 -31.49 -48.50 -0.17
C PRO A 8 -30.83 -47.11 -0.20
N ILE A 9 -30.66 -46.58 1.00
CA ILE A 9 -29.83 -45.42 1.36
C ILE A 9 -28.36 -45.82 1.14
N ASN A 10 -27.68 -45.18 0.18
CA ASN A 10 -26.23 -45.27 0.06
C ASN A 10 -25.58 -44.05 0.74
N ASN A 11 -25.07 -44.29 1.95
CA ASN A 11 -24.14 -43.43 2.65
C ASN A 11 -22.73 -43.72 2.12
N ASP A 12 -22.23 -42.91 1.19
CA ASP A 12 -20.82 -42.89 0.82
C ASP A 12 -20.32 -41.44 0.88
N LEU A 13 -19.91 -41.03 2.07
CA LEU A 13 -19.05 -39.88 2.32
C LEU A 13 -17.59 -40.32 2.10
N PRO A 14 -16.87 -39.81 1.10
CA PRO A 14 -15.44 -40.10 0.97
C PRO A 14 -14.65 -39.26 1.97
N GLY A 15 -14.02 -39.96 2.92
CA GLY A 15 -12.67 -39.67 3.43
C GLY A 15 -12.43 -38.31 4.07
N LEU A 16 -12.75 -38.20 5.37
CA LEU A 16 -12.03 -37.31 6.28
C LEU A 16 -10.56 -37.75 6.32
N VAL A 17 -9.73 -37.11 5.49
CA VAL A 17 -8.27 -37.19 5.63
C VAL A 17 -7.91 -36.47 6.93
N LEU A 18 -7.38 -37.26 7.87
CA LEU A 18 -6.78 -36.78 9.11
C LEU A 18 -5.76 -35.67 8.80
N LEU A 19 -5.99 -34.48 9.35
CA LEU A 19 -4.98 -33.45 9.47
C LEU A 19 -3.78 -34.02 10.25
N PRO A 20 -2.54 -33.90 9.75
CA PRO A 20 -1.37 -34.14 10.57
C PRO A 20 -1.36 -33.11 11.71
N GLN A 21 -1.52 -33.59 12.93
CA GLN A 21 -1.15 -32.83 14.13
C GLN A 21 0.38 -32.84 14.24
N THR A 22 0.95 -31.63 14.24
CA THR A 22 2.25 -31.14 14.74
C THR A 22 2.90 -30.22 13.70
N PHE A 23 2.46 -28.96 13.68
CA PHE A 23 3.31 -27.85 13.22
C PHE A 23 4.03 -27.34 14.47
N GLU A 24 5.23 -27.90 14.72
CA GLU A 24 6.20 -27.24 15.59
C GLU A 24 6.65 -25.93 14.92
N GLU A 25 6.90 -24.96 15.79
CA GLU A 25 7.17 -23.56 15.50
C GLU A 25 8.40 -23.37 14.59
N ASP A 26 8.18 -22.76 13.43
CA ASP A 26 9.16 -21.87 12.83
C ASP A 26 8.42 -20.69 12.22
N LEU A 27 8.14 -19.69 13.07
CA LEU A 27 7.64 -18.41 12.60
C LEU A 27 8.68 -17.83 11.62
N PRO A 28 8.29 -17.49 10.38
CA PRO A 28 9.20 -16.83 9.46
C PRO A 28 9.73 -15.55 10.11
N THR A 29 11.06 -15.46 10.19
CA THR A 29 11.73 -14.32 10.82
C THR A 29 11.50 -13.09 9.95
N ILE A 30 10.62 -12.19 10.41
CA ILE A 30 10.30 -10.92 9.75
C ILE A 30 11.60 -10.16 9.41
N PRO A 31 11.75 -9.63 8.18
CA PRO A 31 12.95 -8.89 7.78
C PRO A 31 13.18 -7.67 8.68
N LYS A 32 14.21 -7.77 9.53
CA LYS A 32 14.47 -6.87 10.68
C LYS A 32 14.87 -5.43 10.33
N ARG A 33 15.10 -5.10 9.05
CA ARG A 33 15.82 -3.87 8.64
C ARG A 33 15.03 -2.58 8.92
N GLY A 34 13.73 -2.56 8.63
CA GLY A 34 12.86 -1.39 8.88
C GLY A 34 12.42 -1.25 10.34
N GLN A 35 12.21 -2.39 11.02
CA GLN A 35 11.78 -2.44 12.42
C GLN A 35 12.79 -1.80 13.39
N THR A 36 14.10 -1.95 13.14
CA THR A 36 15.12 -1.41 14.06
C THR A 36 15.18 0.12 14.07
N ARG A 37 14.86 0.77 12.95
CA ARG A 37 14.89 2.23 12.82
C ARG A 37 13.65 2.87 13.43
N LEU A 38 12.48 2.28 13.13
CA LEU A 38 11.19 2.66 13.71
C LEU A 38 11.26 2.58 15.24
N GLN A 39 11.81 1.48 15.77
CA GLN A 39 11.90 1.25 17.21
C GLN A 39 12.81 2.27 17.92
N LYS A 40 13.96 2.63 17.34
CA LYS A 40 14.83 3.69 17.89
C LYS A 40 14.15 5.05 17.96
N GLN A 41 13.34 5.40 16.95
CA GLN A 41 12.58 6.66 16.94
C GLN A 41 11.48 6.64 18.01
N PHE A 42 10.79 5.51 18.18
CA PHE A 42 9.80 5.35 19.23
C PHE A 42 10.41 5.40 20.63
N ASP A 43 11.56 4.78 20.86
CA ASP A 43 12.25 4.87 22.16
C ASP A 43 12.55 6.33 22.54
N SER A 44 12.93 7.16 21.55
CA SER A 44 13.16 8.59 21.74
C SER A 44 11.87 9.33 22.12
N ILE A 45 10.75 9.01 21.45
CA ILE A 45 9.43 9.58 21.75
C ILE A 45 8.94 9.16 23.13
N LEU A 46 9.00 7.86 23.45
CA LEU A 46 8.52 7.30 24.71
C LEU A 46 9.28 7.88 25.91
N LYS A 47 10.59 8.13 25.78
CA LYS A 47 11.41 8.79 26.82
C LYS A 47 10.97 10.22 27.15
N LYS A 48 10.25 10.90 26.23
CA LYS A 48 9.73 12.26 26.48
C LYS A 48 8.43 12.24 27.31
N ILE A 49 7.78 11.08 27.47
CA ILE A 49 6.51 10.95 28.18
C ILE A 49 6.76 10.80 29.68
N LYS A 50 6.40 11.82 30.46
CA LYS A 50 6.64 11.85 31.91
C LYS A 50 5.76 10.88 32.71
N SER A 51 4.55 10.58 32.24
CA SER A 51 3.60 9.73 32.97
C SER A 51 3.78 8.27 32.55
N PRO A 52 4.12 7.36 33.47
CA PRO A 52 4.37 5.96 33.13
C PRO A 52 3.13 5.27 32.54
N VAL A 53 1.94 5.62 33.05
CA VAL A 53 0.66 5.08 32.55
C VAL A 53 0.38 5.55 31.11
N ILE A 54 0.72 6.80 30.78
CA ILE A 54 0.56 7.32 29.42
C ILE A 54 1.62 6.68 28.50
N GLN A 55 2.85 6.56 28.98
CA GLN A 55 3.94 5.94 28.23
C GLN A 55 3.59 4.49 27.84
N GLU A 56 3.19 3.66 28.81
CA GLU A 56 2.76 2.27 28.59
C GLU A 56 1.60 2.19 27.59
N THR A 57 0.65 3.13 27.67
CA THR A 57 -0.49 3.18 26.75
C THR A 57 -0.05 3.47 25.32
N VAL A 58 0.79 4.49 25.14
CA VAL A 58 1.31 4.90 23.82
C VAL A 58 2.20 3.81 23.23
N GLU A 59 3.06 3.23 24.05
CA GLU A 59 3.92 2.09 23.67
C GLU A 59 3.10 0.90 23.18
N SER A 60 2.06 0.51 23.93
CA SER A 60 1.18 -0.61 23.54
C SER A 60 0.50 -0.37 22.19
N VAL A 61 0.11 0.88 21.90
CA VAL A 61 -0.50 1.27 20.62
C VAL A 61 0.54 1.22 19.50
N PHE A 62 1.73 1.76 19.70
CA PHE A 62 2.81 1.70 18.70
C PHE A 62 3.25 0.28 18.39
N VAL A 63 3.41 -0.57 19.41
CA VAL A 63 3.77 -1.98 19.23
C VAL A 63 2.70 -2.70 18.41
N SER A 64 1.42 -2.46 18.72
CA SER A 64 0.31 -3.07 17.99
C SER A 64 0.27 -2.63 16.53
N LEU A 65 0.39 -1.33 16.25
CA LEU A 65 0.43 -0.80 14.88
C LEU A 65 1.66 -1.32 14.10
N SER A 66 2.82 -1.42 14.75
CA SER A 66 4.04 -1.93 14.11
C SER A 66 3.92 -3.41 13.77
N ARG A 67 3.28 -4.19 14.64
CA ARG A 67 3.00 -5.61 14.37
C ARG A 67 2.03 -5.77 13.20
N LEU A 68 0.98 -4.95 13.15
CA LEU A 68 0.04 -4.91 12.03
C LEU A 68 0.73 -4.59 10.70
N CYS A 69 1.66 -3.63 10.68
CA CYS A 69 2.51 -3.39 9.51
C CYS A 69 3.33 -4.63 9.14
N GLY A 70 3.96 -5.30 10.10
CA GLY A 70 4.73 -6.51 9.84
C GLY A 70 3.90 -7.67 9.27
N ILE A 71 2.64 -7.82 9.68
CA ILE A 71 1.74 -8.82 9.08
C ILE A 71 1.42 -8.45 7.62
N LEU A 72 1.23 -7.16 7.33
CA LEU A 72 0.99 -6.67 5.98
C LEU A 72 2.22 -6.85 5.06
N ASP A 73 3.44 -6.67 5.58
CA ASP A 73 4.66 -6.98 4.82
C ASP A 73 4.69 -8.46 4.38
N MET A 74 4.21 -9.39 5.24
CA MET A 74 4.10 -10.80 4.87
C MET A 74 3.03 -11.06 3.80
N VAL A 75 1.95 -10.27 3.78
CA VAL A 75 0.93 -10.32 2.72
C VAL A 75 1.53 -9.88 1.38
N GLU A 76 2.32 -8.81 1.38
CA GLU A 76 3.05 -8.34 0.20
C GLU A 76 3.98 -9.41 -0.33
N ILE A 77 4.87 -9.96 0.51
CA ILE A 77 5.81 -11.02 0.13
C ILE A 77 5.07 -12.23 -0.44
N ASN A 78 4.10 -12.79 0.29
CA ASN A 78 3.36 -13.98 -0.16
C ASN A 78 2.66 -13.72 -1.49
N THR A 79 2.12 -12.52 -1.71
CA THR A 79 1.39 -12.21 -2.95
C THR A 79 2.34 -11.97 -4.12
N SER A 80 3.44 -11.25 -3.92
CA SER A 80 4.44 -10.96 -4.95
C SER A 80 5.19 -12.22 -5.40
N GLU A 81 5.38 -13.20 -4.51
CA GLU A 81 6.02 -14.48 -4.83
C GLU A 81 5.03 -15.54 -5.39
N GLY A 82 3.77 -15.16 -5.62
CA GLY A 82 2.75 -16.09 -6.14
C GLY A 82 2.33 -17.18 -5.14
N GLY A 83 2.47 -16.89 -3.85
CA GLY A 83 2.12 -17.78 -2.75
C GLY A 83 0.62 -18.03 -2.62
N PRO A 84 0.21 -18.96 -1.72
CA PRO A 84 -1.17 -19.43 -1.66
C PRO A 84 -2.14 -18.35 -1.17
N LEU A 85 -3.24 -18.15 -1.91
CA LEU A 85 -4.31 -17.22 -1.52
C LEU A 85 -4.88 -17.47 -0.11
N PRO A 86 -5.09 -18.73 0.35
CA PRO A 86 -5.58 -18.97 1.71
C PRO A 86 -4.68 -18.38 2.81
N VAL A 87 -3.36 -18.34 2.59
CA VAL A 87 -2.41 -17.74 3.53
C VAL A 87 -2.61 -16.22 3.58
N THR A 88 -2.75 -15.57 2.42
CA THR A 88 -3.06 -14.13 2.34
C THR A 88 -4.39 -13.80 3.02
N VAL A 89 -5.44 -14.59 2.78
CA VAL A 89 -6.75 -14.39 3.41
C VAL A 89 -6.66 -14.54 4.91
N ALA A 90 -5.97 -15.57 5.41
CA ALA A 90 -5.76 -15.78 6.84
C ALA A 90 -4.99 -14.62 7.49
N ALA A 91 -3.97 -14.07 6.81
CA ALA A 91 -3.24 -12.90 7.28
C ALA A 91 -4.14 -11.65 7.36
N PHE A 92 -5.03 -11.42 6.38
CA PHE A 92 -6.03 -10.35 6.49
C PHE A 92 -7.00 -10.57 7.65
N SER A 93 -7.49 -11.80 7.87
CA SER A 93 -8.32 -12.11 9.03
C SER A 93 -7.60 -11.80 10.35
N LEU A 94 -6.31 -12.12 10.46
CA LEU A 94 -5.50 -11.77 11.62
C LEU A 94 -5.40 -10.24 11.80
N VAL A 95 -5.15 -9.50 10.71
CA VAL A 95 -5.13 -8.02 10.73
C VAL A 95 -6.46 -7.45 11.21
N ASP A 96 -7.59 -8.02 10.79
CA ASP A 96 -8.93 -7.59 11.23
C ASP A 96 -9.12 -7.75 12.74
N ASP A 97 -8.84 -8.95 13.26
CA ASP A 97 -9.00 -9.26 14.68
C ASP A 97 -8.06 -8.45 15.57
N GLU A 98 -6.82 -8.27 15.13
CA GLU A 98 -5.82 -7.47 15.84
C GLU A 98 -6.16 -5.98 15.82
N THR A 99 -6.62 -5.45 14.69
CA THR A 99 -7.04 -4.05 14.58
C THR A 99 -8.26 -3.78 15.45
N LYS A 100 -9.26 -4.67 15.46
CA LYS A 100 -10.41 -4.58 16.37
C LYS A 100 -9.98 -4.61 17.83
N SER A 101 -9.00 -5.44 18.17
CA SER A 101 -8.44 -5.53 19.52
C SER A 101 -7.70 -4.25 19.93
N LEU A 102 -6.93 -3.65 19.02
CA LEU A 102 -6.28 -2.36 19.22
C LEU A 102 -7.29 -1.23 19.42
N ILE A 103 -8.34 -1.15 18.61
CA ILE A 103 -9.42 -0.15 18.78
C ILE A 103 -10.04 -0.27 20.18
N ARG A 104 -10.39 -1.49 20.61
CA ARG A 104 -10.92 -1.74 21.96
C ARG A 104 -9.95 -1.33 23.06
N LEU A 105 -8.65 -1.58 22.86
CA LEU A 105 -7.60 -1.17 23.81
C LEU A 105 -7.57 0.36 23.95
N ILE A 106 -7.56 1.08 22.83
CA ILE A 106 -7.53 2.55 22.82
C ILE A 106 -8.78 3.11 23.52
N GLU A 107 -9.98 2.65 23.14
CA GLU A 107 -11.25 3.10 23.73
C GLU A 107 -11.31 2.82 25.25
N LYS A 108 -10.84 1.64 25.67
CA LYS A 108 -10.74 1.28 27.10
C LYS A 108 -9.77 2.19 27.86
N LYS A 109 -8.63 2.56 27.25
CA LYS A 109 -7.64 3.43 27.89
C LYS A 109 -8.12 4.88 27.95
N LEU A 110 -8.81 5.37 26.91
CA LEU A 110 -9.43 6.70 26.85
C LEU A 110 -10.53 6.92 27.90
N THR A 111 -11.25 5.87 28.29
CA THR A 111 -12.30 5.94 29.32
C THR A 111 -11.73 5.80 30.74
N LYS A 112 -10.67 5.00 30.93
CA LYS A 112 -10.12 4.71 32.26
C LYS A 112 -9.07 5.72 32.73
N ILE A 113 -8.29 6.30 31.83
CA ILE A 113 -7.14 7.14 32.19
C ILE A 113 -7.53 8.62 32.07
N LYS A 114 -8.00 9.21 33.18
CA LYS A 114 -8.41 10.63 33.26
C LYS A 114 -7.28 11.63 32.95
N SER A 115 -6.02 11.20 33.03
CA SER A 115 -4.85 12.03 32.71
C SER A 115 -4.59 12.18 31.21
N ILE A 116 -5.19 11.35 30.35
CA ILE A 116 -5.12 11.52 28.89
C ILE A 116 -6.01 12.72 28.51
N LYS A 117 -5.38 13.84 28.17
CA LYS A 117 -6.05 15.11 27.84
C LYS A 117 -5.44 15.75 26.60
N GLY A 118 -6.15 16.72 26.05
CA GLY A 118 -5.68 17.54 24.93
C GLY A 118 -5.37 16.72 23.68
N ASN A 119 -4.25 17.05 23.03
CA ASN A 119 -3.86 16.53 21.71
C ASN A 119 -3.74 15.00 21.69
N LEU A 120 -3.24 14.37 22.76
CA LEU A 120 -3.11 12.91 22.80
C LEU A 120 -4.47 12.21 22.81
N ARG A 121 -5.43 12.75 23.58
CA ARG A 121 -6.80 12.21 23.59
C ARG A 121 -7.41 12.27 22.19
N HIS A 122 -7.26 13.41 21.54
CA HIS A 122 -7.79 13.62 20.19
C HIS A 122 -7.11 12.70 19.16
N ALA A 123 -5.79 12.56 19.19
CA ALA A 123 -5.06 11.70 18.27
C ALA A 123 -5.41 10.21 18.44
N LEU A 124 -5.57 9.74 19.68
CA LEU A 124 -6.00 8.37 19.96
C LEU A 124 -7.44 8.12 19.50
N ASP A 125 -8.35 9.05 19.75
CA ASP A 125 -9.75 8.96 19.31
C ASP A 125 -9.86 8.96 17.77
N ALA A 126 -9.15 9.89 17.11
CA ALA A 126 -9.03 9.95 15.66
C ALA A 126 -8.42 8.67 15.07
N THR A 127 -7.40 8.11 15.72
CA THR A 127 -6.79 6.84 15.31
C THR A 127 -7.81 5.71 15.36
N SER A 128 -8.53 5.52 16.47
CA SER A 128 -9.58 4.51 16.58
C SER A 128 -10.66 4.66 15.51
N PHE A 129 -11.08 5.89 15.23
CA PHE A 129 -12.06 6.20 14.21
C PHE A 129 -11.57 5.81 12.81
N VAL A 130 -10.38 6.26 12.42
CA VAL A 130 -9.79 5.99 11.09
C VAL A 130 -9.57 4.50 10.91
N LEU A 131 -9.00 3.80 11.90
CA LEU A 131 -8.81 2.35 11.87
C LEU A 131 -10.13 1.62 11.62
N ARG A 132 -11.19 1.99 12.33
CA ARG A 132 -12.52 1.38 12.18
C ARG A 132 -13.11 1.63 10.79
N HIS A 133 -12.99 2.85 10.28
CA HIS A 133 -13.50 3.23 8.97
C HIS A 133 -12.78 2.49 7.85
N GLU A 134 -11.45 2.51 7.89
CA GLU A 134 -10.59 1.88 6.88
C GLU A 134 -10.71 0.37 6.88
N LEU A 135 -10.77 -0.25 8.06
CA LEU A 135 -10.99 -1.67 8.18
C LEU A 135 -12.36 -2.07 7.59
N LYS A 136 -13.42 -1.32 7.92
CA LYS A 136 -14.73 -1.56 7.33
C LYS A 136 -14.68 -1.41 5.81
N ARG A 137 -14.02 -0.38 5.28
CA ARG A 137 -13.88 -0.15 3.83
C ARG A 137 -13.23 -1.35 3.15
N VAL A 138 -12.07 -1.79 3.64
CA VAL A 138 -11.31 -2.89 3.05
C VAL A 138 -12.10 -4.20 3.07
N PHE A 139 -12.72 -4.56 4.19
CA PHE A 139 -13.43 -5.82 4.33
C PHE A 139 -14.81 -5.84 3.67
N THR A 140 -15.42 -4.68 3.40
CA THR A 140 -16.75 -4.61 2.76
C THR A 140 -16.71 -4.28 1.27
N GLN A 141 -15.63 -3.66 0.78
CA GLN A 141 -15.54 -3.20 -0.61
C GLN A 141 -14.45 -3.93 -1.38
N GLU A 142 -13.26 -4.08 -0.81
CA GLU A 142 -12.11 -4.63 -1.53
C GLU A 142 -12.06 -6.16 -1.42
N LEU A 143 -12.05 -6.70 -0.20
CA LEU A 143 -11.84 -8.14 0.01
C LEU A 143 -13.08 -8.99 -0.28
N VAL A 144 -14.29 -8.40 -0.29
CA VAL A 144 -15.52 -9.11 -0.73
C VAL A 144 -15.36 -9.66 -2.14
N MET A 145 -14.59 -8.97 -2.98
CA MET A 145 -14.38 -9.36 -4.37
C MET A 145 -13.59 -10.67 -4.53
N LEU A 146 -12.86 -11.11 -3.51
CA LEU A 146 -12.11 -12.38 -3.52
C LEU A 146 -13.00 -13.63 -3.54
N SER A 147 -14.27 -13.48 -3.17
CA SER A 147 -15.27 -14.57 -3.20
C SER A 147 -15.87 -14.84 -4.58
N LYS A 148 -15.56 -14.01 -5.58
CA LYS A 148 -16.06 -14.15 -6.95
C LYS A 148 -15.07 -14.94 -7.79
N GLU A 149 -15.58 -15.73 -8.72
CA GLU A 149 -14.77 -16.46 -9.68
C GLU A 149 -14.04 -15.45 -10.59
N ARG A 150 -12.73 -15.30 -10.36
CA ARG A 150 -11.88 -14.27 -10.96
C ARG A 150 -10.55 -14.85 -11.40
N ARG A 151 -9.91 -14.16 -12.35
CA ARG A 151 -8.55 -14.49 -12.79
C ARG A 151 -7.55 -14.17 -11.67
N ALA A 152 -6.45 -14.94 -11.61
CA ALA A 152 -5.41 -14.77 -10.60
C ALA A 152 -4.85 -13.34 -10.50
N ASN A 153 -4.65 -12.66 -11.63
CA ASN A 153 -4.13 -11.29 -11.67
C ASN A 153 -5.09 -10.29 -11.00
N GLN A 154 -6.40 -10.49 -11.17
CA GLN A 154 -7.42 -9.62 -10.55
C GLN A 154 -7.49 -9.82 -9.04
N ILE A 155 -7.33 -11.08 -8.58
CA ILE A 155 -7.24 -11.41 -7.15
C ILE A 155 -6.01 -10.74 -6.53
N CYS A 156 -4.86 -10.84 -7.19
CA CYS A 156 -3.63 -10.19 -6.76
C CYS A 156 -3.80 -8.66 -6.66
N ALA A 157 -4.50 -8.06 -7.62
CA ALA A 157 -4.78 -6.63 -7.62
C ALA A 157 -5.66 -6.18 -6.45
N ASP A 158 -6.71 -6.92 -6.16
CA ASP A 158 -7.62 -6.62 -5.05
C ASP A 158 -6.90 -6.78 -3.70
N VAL A 159 -6.10 -7.85 -3.56
CA VAL A 159 -5.24 -8.10 -2.39
C VAL A 159 -4.25 -6.94 -2.17
N MET A 160 -3.55 -6.51 -3.21
CA MET A 160 -2.52 -5.48 -3.10
C MET A 160 -3.08 -4.08 -2.90
N ARG A 161 -4.30 -3.85 -3.38
CA ARG A 161 -5.06 -2.65 -3.04
C ARG A 161 -5.46 -2.65 -1.57
N ALA A 162 -6.06 -3.73 -1.08
CA ALA A 162 -6.42 -3.87 0.34
C ALA A 162 -5.19 -3.70 1.25
N HIS A 163 -4.08 -4.34 0.91
CA HIS A 163 -2.79 -4.17 1.55
C HIS A 163 -2.37 -2.69 1.59
N GLY A 164 -2.34 -2.00 0.44
CA GLY A 164 -1.94 -0.60 0.35
C GLY A 164 -2.80 0.34 1.20
N LEU A 165 -4.12 0.12 1.24
CA LEU A 165 -5.03 0.93 2.07
C LEU A 165 -4.75 0.76 3.56
N LEU A 166 -4.60 -0.48 4.04
CA LEU A 166 -4.32 -0.77 5.46
C LEU A 166 -2.91 -0.34 5.86
N SER A 167 -1.90 -0.61 5.03
CA SER A 167 -0.52 -0.19 5.27
C SER A 167 -0.43 1.33 5.40
N ASN A 168 -1.07 2.08 4.51
CA ASN A 168 -1.14 3.54 4.63
C ASN A 168 -1.88 3.97 5.91
N CYS A 169 -3.04 3.36 6.21
CA CYS A 169 -3.80 3.66 7.42
C CYS A 169 -2.97 3.48 8.71
N PHE A 170 -2.26 2.36 8.85
CA PHE A 170 -1.43 2.08 10.02
C PHE A 170 -0.23 3.02 10.10
N GLN A 171 0.46 3.26 8.98
CA GLN A 171 1.61 4.18 8.93
C GLN A 171 1.20 5.63 9.27
N GLN A 172 0.05 6.11 8.78
CA GLN A 172 -0.47 7.43 9.11
C GLN A 172 -0.93 7.52 10.58
N SER A 173 -1.53 6.46 11.11
CA SER A 173 -1.90 6.38 12.53
C SER A 173 -0.66 6.47 13.43
N ILE A 174 0.41 5.76 13.08
CA ILE A 174 1.71 5.87 13.75
C ILE A 174 2.25 7.30 13.68
N LEU A 175 2.30 7.89 12.48
CA LEU A 175 2.85 9.22 12.26
C LEU A 175 2.10 10.28 13.06
N SER A 176 0.76 10.27 12.98
CA SER A 176 -0.11 11.20 13.70
C SER A 176 0.09 11.11 15.21
N LEU A 177 0.17 9.89 15.76
CA LEU A 177 0.45 9.70 17.19
C LEU A 177 1.86 10.16 17.58
N ALA A 178 2.86 9.91 16.74
CA ALA A 178 4.23 10.37 16.99
C ALA A 178 4.32 11.91 17.02
N GLN A 179 3.61 12.57 16.10
CA GLN A 179 3.60 14.04 15.98
C GLN A 179 2.97 14.77 17.18
N VAL A 180 2.17 14.08 17.99
CA VAL A 180 1.68 14.63 19.28
C VAL A 180 2.84 14.94 20.23
N PHE A 181 3.91 14.14 20.18
CA PHE A 181 5.08 14.27 21.06
C PHE A 181 6.26 14.96 20.39
N ASP A 182 6.35 14.84 19.07
CA ASP A 182 7.41 15.44 18.27
C ASP A 182 6.90 15.82 16.88
N PRO A 183 6.49 17.08 16.67
CA PRO A 183 5.97 17.54 15.38
C PRO A 183 6.97 17.44 14.22
N SER A 184 8.27 17.29 14.49
CA SER A 184 9.31 17.17 13.46
C SER A 184 9.40 15.77 12.85
N VAL A 185 8.70 14.78 13.42
CA VAL A 185 8.67 13.42 12.91
C VAL A 185 7.98 13.41 11.54
N SER A 186 8.66 12.81 10.56
CA SER A 186 8.17 12.65 9.19
C SER A 186 8.13 11.18 8.76
N SER A 187 7.26 10.89 7.80
CA SER A 187 7.13 9.58 7.13
C SER A 187 8.48 9.03 6.63
N LYS A 188 9.31 9.92 6.05
CA LYS A 188 10.67 9.66 5.55
C LYS A 188 11.63 9.13 6.62
N LEU A 189 11.42 9.51 7.88
CA LEU A 189 12.26 9.11 9.01
C LEU A 189 11.81 7.80 9.64
N LEU A 190 10.53 7.44 9.48
CA LEU A 190 9.91 6.30 10.15
C LEU A 190 9.85 5.03 9.29
N PHE A 191 9.59 5.15 7.99
CA PHE A 191 9.30 3.98 7.15
C PHE A 191 10.25 3.90 5.95
N ASP A 192 11.06 2.85 5.89
CA ASP A 192 11.99 2.65 4.77
C ASP A 192 11.24 2.40 3.44
N GLY A 193 10.07 1.74 3.49
CA GLY A 193 9.20 1.56 2.33
C GLY A 193 8.67 2.87 1.71
N TYR A 194 8.78 4.01 2.40
CA TYR A 194 8.56 5.30 1.76
C TYR A 194 9.63 5.60 0.71
N ARG A 195 10.91 5.38 1.05
CA ARG A 195 12.03 5.64 0.14
C ARG A 195 11.95 4.72 -1.07
N ASP A 196 11.61 3.46 -0.83
CA ASP A 196 11.46 2.47 -1.90
C ASP A 196 10.28 2.85 -2.81
N ARG A 197 9.10 3.19 -2.26
CA ARG A 197 7.96 3.66 -3.08
C ARG A 197 8.23 4.95 -3.83
N LEU A 198 9.03 5.85 -3.27
CA LEU A 198 9.48 7.06 -3.94
C LEU A 198 10.42 6.72 -5.10
N GLU A 199 11.40 5.86 -4.88
CA GLU A 199 12.35 5.40 -5.90
C GLU A 199 11.61 4.66 -7.03
N GLN A 200 10.73 3.71 -6.69
CA GLN A 200 9.87 3.00 -7.63
C GLN A 200 8.99 3.96 -8.44
N SER A 201 8.39 4.98 -7.80
CA SER A 201 7.58 5.97 -8.52
C SER A 201 8.42 6.83 -9.47
N ASN A 202 9.67 7.14 -9.12
CA ASN A 202 10.59 7.85 -10.01
C ASN A 202 11.06 6.98 -11.19
N VAL A 203 11.40 5.71 -10.94
CA VAL A 203 11.75 4.73 -11.97
C VAL A 203 10.58 4.61 -12.96
N LEU A 204 9.37 4.43 -12.45
CA LEU A 204 8.16 4.31 -13.26
C LEU A 204 7.92 5.56 -14.12
N ILE A 205 8.02 6.76 -13.55
CA ILE A 205 7.86 8.01 -14.34
C ILE A 205 8.90 8.08 -15.47
N LYS A 206 10.15 7.69 -15.18
CA LYS A 206 11.23 7.71 -16.18
C LYS A 206 10.95 6.74 -17.33
N GLU A 207 10.58 5.50 -17.03
CA GLU A 207 10.28 4.47 -18.04
C GLU A 207 9.03 4.83 -18.86
N LEU A 208 7.93 5.24 -18.23
CA LEU A 208 6.72 5.66 -18.94
C LEU A 208 6.99 6.87 -19.85
N SER A 209 7.83 7.83 -19.41
CA SER A 209 8.23 8.98 -20.24
C SER A 209 9.09 8.56 -21.43
N ALA A 210 9.93 7.54 -21.26
CA ALA A 210 10.70 6.95 -22.36
C ALA A 210 9.77 6.29 -23.39
N PHE A 211 8.75 5.55 -22.94
CA PHE A 211 7.73 4.98 -23.84
C PHE A 211 6.98 6.06 -24.62
N CYS A 212 6.56 7.16 -23.97
CA CYS A 212 5.94 8.29 -24.67
C CYS A 212 6.85 8.83 -25.78
N THR A 213 8.16 8.95 -25.50
CA THR A 213 9.12 9.49 -26.45
C THR A 213 9.31 8.55 -27.64
N LEU A 214 9.50 7.25 -27.38
CA LEU A 214 9.66 6.23 -28.41
C LEU A 214 8.40 6.06 -29.26
N ALA A 215 7.21 6.04 -28.64
CA ALA A 215 5.94 5.93 -29.33
C ALA A 215 5.67 7.13 -30.26
N ARG A 216 5.98 8.36 -29.81
CA ARG A 216 5.89 9.56 -30.67
C ARG A 216 6.86 9.51 -31.84
N GLN A 217 8.10 9.08 -31.61
CA GLN A 217 9.08 8.95 -32.68
C GLN A 217 8.64 7.93 -33.73
N ALA A 218 8.14 6.77 -33.28
CA ALA A 218 7.60 5.73 -34.16
C ALA A 218 6.34 6.20 -34.91
N GLU A 219 5.47 7.00 -34.28
CA GLU A 219 4.27 7.56 -34.89
C GLU A 219 4.58 8.63 -35.95
N GLU A 220 5.34 9.66 -35.58
CA GLU A 220 5.58 10.86 -36.41
C GLU A 220 6.49 10.57 -37.60
N ARG A 221 7.54 9.75 -37.39
CA ARG A 221 8.57 9.49 -38.40
C ARG A 221 8.36 8.18 -39.14
N ARG A 222 7.35 7.39 -38.74
CA ARG A 222 7.15 6.00 -39.18
C ARG A 222 8.44 5.19 -39.03
N ASP A 223 9.15 5.43 -37.94
CA ASP A 223 10.46 4.87 -37.66
C ASP A 223 10.30 3.43 -37.15
N ALA A 224 10.66 2.47 -38.01
CA ALA A 224 10.59 1.06 -37.70
C ALA A 224 11.56 0.67 -36.57
N GLU A 225 12.74 1.30 -36.49
CA GLU A 225 13.72 1.05 -35.45
C GLU A 225 13.20 1.53 -34.08
N ALA A 226 12.57 2.71 -34.05
CA ALA A 226 11.92 3.22 -32.84
C ALA A 226 10.74 2.33 -32.39
N SER A 227 9.96 1.77 -33.34
CA SER A 227 8.87 0.83 -33.03
C SER A 227 9.40 -0.49 -32.48
N GLU A 228 10.44 -1.07 -33.07
CA GLU A 228 11.08 -2.30 -32.57
C GLU A 228 11.69 -2.09 -31.18
N LEU A 229 12.35 -0.95 -30.97
CA LEU A 229 12.89 -0.56 -29.67
C LEU A 229 11.77 -0.43 -28.64
N LEU A 230 10.68 0.28 -28.95
CA LEU A 230 9.52 0.41 -28.07
C LEU A 230 8.98 -0.97 -27.66
N ILE A 231 8.76 -1.87 -28.62
CA ILE A 231 8.22 -3.21 -28.35
C ILE A 231 9.16 -4.00 -27.44
N ARG A 232 10.48 -3.90 -27.64
CA ARG A 232 11.47 -4.55 -26.79
C ARG A 232 11.41 -4.01 -25.35
N GLU A 233 11.39 -2.69 -25.19
CA GLU A 233 11.35 -2.06 -23.88
C GLU A 233 10.01 -2.33 -23.16
N LEU A 234 8.89 -2.39 -23.89
CA LEU A 234 7.59 -2.80 -23.33
C LEU A 234 7.61 -4.22 -22.78
N LYS A 235 8.21 -5.17 -23.51
CA LYS A 235 8.38 -6.55 -23.02
C LYS A 235 9.25 -6.59 -21.76
N SER A 236 10.35 -5.83 -21.76
CA SER A 236 11.23 -5.73 -20.58
C SER A 236 10.49 -5.16 -19.38
N PHE A 237 9.64 -4.16 -19.60
CA PHE A 237 8.83 -3.54 -18.55
C PHE A 237 7.77 -4.48 -18.00
N CYS A 238 7.01 -5.16 -18.86
CA CYS A 238 6.01 -6.15 -18.43
C CYS A 238 6.63 -7.27 -17.58
N ASN A 239 7.86 -7.68 -17.90
CA ASN A 239 8.58 -8.73 -17.17
C ASN A 239 9.36 -8.22 -15.95
N GLY A 240 9.53 -6.90 -15.84
CA GLY A 240 10.36 -6.25 -14.85
C GLY A 240 9.53 -5.24 -14.09
N SER A 241 9.60 -3.97 -14.48
CA SER A 241 9.09 -2.82 -13.74
C SER A 241 7.56 -2.65 -13.66
N LEU A 242 6.76 -3.51 -14.32
CA LEU A 242 5.29 -3.47 -14.28
C LEU A 242 4.76 -3.45 -12.85
N HIS A 243 5.44 -4.16 -11.93
CA HIS A 243 5.04 -4.22 -10.52
C HIS A 243 5.13 -2.88 -9.77
N TYR A 244 5.74 -1.85 -10.35
CA TYR A 244 5.73 -0.49 -9.81
C TYR A 244 4.43 0.28 -10.14
N LEU A 245 3.65 -0.18 -11.13
CA LEU A 245 2.29 0.30 -11.35
C LEU A 245 1.35 -0.18 -10.26
N MET A 246 0.27 0.57 -10.02
CA MET A 246 -0.77 0.03 -9.16
C MET A 246 -1.40 -1.16 -9.90
N TYR A 247 -1.62 -2.26 -9.19
CA TYR A 247 -2.14 -3.49 -9.79
C TYR A 247 -3.42 -3.32 -10.61
N LYS A 248 -4.28 -2.33 -10.26
CA LYS A 248 -5.49 -2.01 -11.03
C LYS A 248 -5.18 -1.59 -12.48
N ASP A 249 -3.99 -1.05 -12.72
CA ASP A 249 -3.56 -0.53 -14.01
C ASP A 249 -2.82 -1.61 -14.84
N TRP A 250 -2.51 -2.78 -14.26
CA TRP A 250 -1.75 -3.82 -14.95
C TRP A 250 -2.49 -4.39 -16.16
N GLU A 251 -3.75 -4.80 -16.00
CA GLU A 251 -4.53 -5.42 -17.09
C GLU A 251 -4.68 -4.46 -18.27
N GLU A 252 -5.05 -3.21 -18.00
CA GLU A 252 -5.17 -2.18 -19.05
C GLU A 252 -3.82 -1.89 -19.72
N PHE A 253 -2.73 -1.81 -18.95
CA PHE A 253 -1.39 -1.61 -19.49
C PHE A 253 -0.95 -2.79 -20.37
N GLU A 254 -1.13 -4.02 -19.90
CA GLU A 254 -0.76 -5.23 -20.65
C GLU A 254 -1.57 -5.37 -21.93
N ASP A 255 -2.86 -5.04 -21.90
CA ASP A 255 -3.73 -5.09 -23.07
C ASP A 255 -3.30 -4.08 -24.14
N ILE A 256 -3.06 -2.82 -23.77
CA ILE A 256 -2.61 -1.81 -24.74
C ILE A 256 -1.18 -2.10 -25.23
N ALA A 257 -0.28 -2.60 -24.38
CA ALA A 257 1.07 -3.01 -24.78
C ALA A 257 1.04 -4.20 -25.78
N ARG A 258 0.11 -5.15 -25.58
CA ARG A 258 -0.11 -6.27 -26.51
C ARG A 258 -0.67 -5.78 -27.84
N GLU A 259 -1.55 -4.79 -27.84
CA GLU A 259 -2.08 -4.18 -29.05
C GLU A 259 -1.00 -3.41 -29.83
N VAL A 260 -0.14 -2.65 -29.14
CA VAL A 260 1.04 -2.00 -29.74
C VAL A 260 1.96 -3.04 -30.39
N THR A 261 2.24 -4.14 -29.69
CA THR A 261 3.11 -5.20 -30.19
C THR A 261 2.51 -5.92 -31.40
N SER A 262 1.21 -6.24 -31.35
CA SER A 262 0.53 -7.03 -32.39
C SER A 262 0.20 -6.21 -33.64
N SER A 263 0.14 -4.89 -33.52
CA SER A 263 -0.14 -3.98 -34.63
C SER A 263 1.09 -3.54 -35.40
N SER A 264 2.30 -3.91 -34.97
CA SER A 264 3.54 -3.55 -35.65
C SER A 264 3.51 -3.95 -37.13
N GLY A 265 3.91 -3.04 -38.01
CA GLY A 265 3.86 -3.23 -39.47
C GLY A 265 2.47 -3.11 -40.10
N SER A 266 1.40 -2.92 -39.32
CA SER A 266 0.04 -2.72 -39.85
C SER A 266 -0.25 -1.25 -40.16
N ALA A 267 -1.19 -1.00 -41.07
CA ALA A 267 -1.68 0.35 -41.36
C ALA A 267 -2.33 1.06 -40.16
N ARG A 268 -2.74 0.30 -39.13
CA ARG A 268 -3.35 0.82 -37.90
C ARG A 268 -2.33 1.15 -36.81
N HIS A 269 -1.06 0.80 -36.99
CA HIS A 269 -0.05 0.94 -35.95
C HIS A 269 0.09 2.39 -35.45
N GLY A 270 0.12 3.37 -36.37
CA GLY A 270 0.22 4.79 -36.00
C GLY A 270 -0.93 5.26 -35.11
N PHE A 271 -2.17 4.83 -35.40
CA PHE A 271 -3.34 5.15 -34.56
C PHE A 271 -3.21 4.51 -33.17
N ILE A 272 -2.74 3.28 -33.08
CA ILE A 272 -2.55 2.58 -31.81
C ILE A 272 -1.45 3.25 -30.98
N LEU A 273 -0.34 3.69 -31.62
CA LEU A 273 0.71 4.47 -30.95
C LEU A 273 0.16 5.79 -30.40
N HIS A 274 -0.69 6.48 -31.17
CA HIS A 274 -1.35 7.71 -30.71
C HIS A 274 -2.18 7.47 -29.43
N CYS A 275 -3.04 6.43 -29.45
CA CYS A 275 -3.84 6.05 -28.29
C CYS A 275 -2.95 5.66 -27.10
N PHE A 276 -1.85 4.96 -27.36
CA PHE A 276 -0.90 4.55 -26.33
C PHE A 276 -0.21 5.76 -25.69
N VAL A 277 0.21 6.76 -26.47
CA VAL A 277 0.78 8.01 -25.94
C VAL A 277 -0.22 8.72 -25.03
N ALA A 278 -1.48 8.87 -25.46
CA ALA A 278 -2.50 9.51 -24.64
C ALA A 278 -2.76 8.76 -23.30
N TYR A 279 -2.79 7.43 -23.36
CA TYR A 279 -2.89 6.58 -22.17
C TYR A 279 -1.71 6.78 -21.22
N LEU A 280 -0.47 6.74 -21.74
CA LEU A 280 0.74 6.92 -20.95
C LEU A 280 0.79 8.30 -20.28
N GLU A 281 0.37 9.37 -20.96
CA GLU A 281 0.32 10.70 -20.35
C GLU A 281 -0.66 10.77 -19.18
N ALA A 282 -1.84 10.16 -19.33
CA ALA A 282 -2.80 10.04 -18.24
C ALA A 282 -2.21 9.24 -17.06
N LEU A 283 -1.55 8.12 -17.35
CA LEU A 283 -0.93 7.25 -16.34
C LEU A 283 0.21 7.96 -15.60
N ILE A 284 1.10 8.67 -16.30
CA ILE A 284 2.18 9.47 -15.71
C ILE A 284 1.61 10.51 -14.76
N ASN A 285 0.53 11.20 -15.15
CA ASN A 285 -0.11 12.18 -14.28
C ASN A 285 -0.68 11.52 -13.02
N GLN A 286 -1.32 10.36 -13.12
CA GLN A 286 -1.78 9.62 -11.94
C GLN A 286 -0.62 9.21 -11.01
N VAL A 287 0.50 8.74 -11.59
CA VAL A 287 1.70 8.39 -10.80
C VAL A 287 2.27 9.62 -10.08
N ARG A 288 2.31 10.78 -10.73
CA ARG A 288 2.76 12.05 -10.12
C ARG A 288 1.90 12.49 -8.93
N MET A 289 0.63 12.10 -8.90
CA MET A 289 -0.27 12.41 -7.79
C MET A 289 -0.05 11.53 -6.54
N ARG A 290 0.83 10.51 -6.61
CA ARG A 290 1.15 9.67 -5.44
C ARG A 290 1.71 10.53 -4.29
N ALA A 291 1.20 10.32 -3.08
CA ALA A 291 1.56 11.10 -1.89
C ALA A 291 3.08 11.15 -1.64
N VAL A 292 3.80 10.06 -1.94
CA VAL A 292 5.26 9.97 -1.79
C VAL A 292 6.04 10.99 -2.64
N LEU A 293 5.48 11.46 -3.76
CA LEU A 293 6.12 12.47 -4.62
C LEU A 293 5.79 13.90 -4.19
N ASN A 294 4.64 14.13 -3.56
CA ASN A 294 4.13 15.47 -3.23
C ASN A 294 4.67 16.02 -1.89
N GLU A 295 5.19 15.17 -1.00
CA GLU A 295 5.86 15.60 0.24
C GLU A 295 7.24 16.25 0.01
N ARG A 296 7.75 16.30 -1.23
CA ARG A 296 8.96 17.08 -1.57
C ARG A 296 8.71 18.58 -1.60
N SER A 297 7.47 19.00 -1.83
CA SER A 297 7.09 20.40 -2.02
C SER A 297 7.00 21.17 -0.69
N ALA A 298 6.77 20.46 0.44
CA ALA A 298 6.55 21.08 1.75
C ALA A 298 7.87 21.39 2.50
N ASP A 299 8.95 20.67 2.20
CA ASP A 299 10.25 20.84 2.88
C ASP A 299 11.16 21.90 2.20
N GLY A 300 10.68 22.60 1.16
CA GLY A 300 11.50 23.41 0.26
C GLY A 300 11.28 24.93 0.27
N GLU A 301 10.30 25.47 1.00
CA GLU A 301 10.12 26.92 1.13
C GLU A 301 10.70 27.43 2.45
N GLU A 302 12.00 27.75 2.44
CA GLU A 302 12.56 28.70 3.40
C GLU A 302 11.79 30.04 3.31
N PRO A 303 11.32 30.60 4.44
CA PRO A 303 10.69 31.91 4.41
C PRO A 303 11.77 32.95 4.11
N LYS A 304 11.75 33.51 2.89
CA LYS A 304 12.49 34.73 2.58
C LYS A 304 12.10 35.82 3.57
N ALA A 305 12.97 36.07 4.54
CA ALA A 305 12.86 37.16 5.48
C ALA A 305 12.74 38.48 4.70
N ARG A 306 11.52 39.01 4.60
CA ARG A 306 11.30 40.40 4.18
C ARG A 306 11.91 41.30 5.25
N GLY A 307 13.10 41.81 4.96
CA GLY A 307 13.74 42.86 5.75
C GLY A 307 12.80 44.05 5.90
N LYS A 308 12.42 44.34 7.15
CA LYS A 308 11.80 45.61 7.52
C LYS A 308 12.83 46.73 7.31
N LYS A 309 12.64 47.52 6.25
CA LYS A 309 13.30 48.81 6.08
C LYS A 309 12.76 49.76 7.16
N VAL A 310 13.55 49.98 8.21
CA VAL A 310 13.28 51.02 9.21
C VAL A 310 13.49 52.37 8.54
N MET A 311 12.39 53.07 8.28
CA MET A 311 12.40 54.45 7.81
C MET A 311 12.69 55.34 9.03
N ARG A 312 13.91 55.88 9.11
CA ARG A 312 14.28 56.92 10.08
C ARG A 312 13.77 58.26 9.55
N CYS A 313 12.91 58.91 10.33
CA CYS A 313 12.58 60.33 10.17
C CYS A 313 13.85 61.18 10.26
N ALA A 314 14.06 62.05 9.28
CA ALA A 314 15.00 63.16 9.38
C ALA A 314 14.26 64.37 9.94
N THR A 315 14.74 64.87 11.07
CA THR A 315 14.42 66.17 11.63
C THR A 315 15.50 67.14 11.18
N ARG A 316 15.16 68.07 10.29
CA ARG A 316 15.54 69.50 10.27
C ARG A 316 15.15 70.13 8.96
#